data_AF-A0A530GIE8-F1
#
_entry.id   AF-A0A530GIE8-F1
#
_cell.length_a   1.000
_cell.length_b   1.000
_cell.length_c   1.000
_cell.angle_alpha   90.00
_cell.angle_beta   90.00
_cell.angle_gamma   90.00
#
_symmetry.space_group_name_H-M   'P 1'
#
loop_
_entity.id
_entity.type
_entity.pdbx_description
1 polymer ?
#
loop_
_entity_poly.entity_id
_entity_poly.type
_entity_poly.pdbx_seq_one_letter_code
_entity_poly.pdbx_strand_id
1 'polypeptide(L)'
;LESIGRNFLPENNCSRRDNIVAGMNAIRDYELMLAREMMRVLKDCNATIYGVADEARITERVPTFCFNIGKLSPQRIVEEMAAIQIGIRDGHMYAPRLMKRLNLSMDSGAIRASLVHYNTVEEVHKFGEALRAIIAKLS
;
A
#
# COMPACT_ATOMS: atom_id res chain seq x y z
N LEU A 1 11.38 -8.34 16.94
CA LEU A 1 10.58 -9.48 16.44
C LEU A 1 10.35 -10.52 17.52
N GLU A 2 11.39 -11.12 18.12
CA GLU A 2 11.20 -12.08 19.22
C GLU A 2 10.40 -11.49 20.39
N SER A 3 10.77 -10.30 20.89
CA SER A 3 10.06 -9.61 21.97
C SER A 3 8.59 -9.31 21.65
N ILE A 4 8.31 -8.96 20.39
CA ILE A 4 6.95 -8.72 19.90
C ILE A 4 6.15 -10.01 20.00
N GLY A 5 6.67 -11.11 19.45
CA GLY A 5 5.96 -12.38 19.43
C GLY A 5 5.72 -13.02 20.80
N ARG A 6 6.54 -12.72 21.81
CA ARG A 6 6.27 -13.14 23.20
C ARG A 6 4.94 -12.60 23.74
N ASN A 7 4.45 -11.47 23.22
CA ASN A 7 3.15 -10.91 23.60
C ASN A 7 1.95 -11.64 22.93
N PHE A 8 2.21 -12.50 21.94
CA PHE A 8 1.18 -13.16 21.13
C PHE A 8 1.11 -14.67 21.33
N LEU A 9 1.95 -15.24 22.21
CA LEU A 9 1.95 -16.67 22.56
C LEU A 9 1.56 -16.86 24.04
N PRO A 10 0.87 -17.96 24.40
CA PRO A 10 0.52 -18.27 25.79
C PRO A 10 1.77 -18.39 26.69
N GLU A 11 1.59 -18.20 28.01
CA GLU A 11 2.65 -18.24 29.02
C GLU A 11 3.32 -19.64 29.10
N ASN A 12 4.32 -19.85 28.22
CA ASN A 12 5.46 -20.76 28.37
C ASN A 12 6.46 -20.57 27.21
N ASN A 13 6.73 -19.30 26.85
CA ASN A 13 7.80 -18.83 25.94
C ASN A 13 8.37 -19.95 25.06
N CYS A 14 7.68 -20.23 23.96
CA CYS A 14 8.11 -21.22 22.97
C CYS A 14 9.53 -20.90 22.47
N SER A 15 10.08 -21.76 21.60
CA SER A 15 11.44 -21.55 21.10
C SER A 15 11.62 -20.15 20.50
N ARG A 16 12.86 -19.64 20.46
CA ARG A 16 13.17 -18.34 19.81
C ARG A 16 12.55 -18.23 18.42
N ARG A 17 12.52 -19.34 17.67
CA ARG A 17 11.90 -19.41 16.34
C ARG A 17 10.40 -19.15 16.42
N ASP A 18 9.70 -19.81 17.34
CA ASP A 18 8.24 -19.70 17.49
C ASP A 18 7.84 -18.27 17.85
N ASN A 19 8.59 -17.63 18.76
CA ASN A 19 8.39 -16.21 19.09
C ASN A 19 8.59 -15.31 17.87
N ILE A 20 9.64 -15.54 17.06
CA ILE A 20 9.84 -14.74 15.84
C ILE A 20 8.68 -14.95 14.85
N VAL A 21 8.25 -16.19 14.65
CA VAL A 21 7.13 -16.53 13.75
C VAL A 21 5.83 -15.86 14.21
N ALA A 22 5.53 -15.90 15.51
CA ALA A 22 4.37 -15.23 16.08
C ALA A 22 4.40 -13.71 15.84
N GLY A 23 5.56 -13.06 16.06
CA GLY A 23 5.71 -11.64 15.79
C GLY A 23 5.55 -11.27 14.30
N MET A 24 6.09 -12.10 13.41
CA MET A 24 5.94 -11.91 11.95
C MET A 24 4.48 -12.09 11.50
N ASN A 25 3.77 -13.06 12.06
CA ASN A 25 2.35 -13.27 11.79
C ASN A 25 1.49 -12.10 12.28
N ALA A 26 1.74 -11.60 13.49
CA ALA A 26 1.04 -10.44 14.02
C ALA A 26 1.23 -9.19 13.14
N ILE A 27 2.46 -8.96 12.66
CA ILE A 27 2.75 -7.90 11.68
C ILE A 27 1.97 -8.12 10.39
N ARG A 28 1.98 -9.34 9.85
CA ARG A 28 1.27 -9.68 8.61
C ARG A 28 -0.24 -9.45 8.75
N ASP A 29 -0.84 -9.84 9.86
CA ASP A 29 -2.28 -9.70 10.10
C ASP A 29 -2.68 -8.22 10.19
N TYR A 30 -1.85 -7.42 10.86
CA TYR A 30 -2.04 -5.97 10.92
C TYR A 30 -1.88 -5.30 9.54
N GLU A 31 -0.83 -5.68 8.81
CA GLU A 31 -0.59 -5.19 7.45
C GLU A 31 -1.70 -5.60 6.48
N LEU A 32 -2.33 -6.76 6.68
CA LEU A 32 -3.47 -7.20 5.89
C LEU A 32 -4.71 -6.33 6.13
N MET A 33 -4.93 -5.89 7.37
CA MET A 33 -5.98 -4.92 7.69
C MET A 33 -5.73 -3.58 7.00
N LEU A 34 -4.52 -3.03 7.08
CA LEU A 34 -4.14 -1.81 6.35
C LEU A 34 -4.31 -1.98 4.83
N ALA A 35 -3.93 -3.14 4.30
CA ALA A 35 -4.07 -3.47 2.88
C ALA A 35 -5.54 -3.53 2.45
N ARG A 36 -6.46 -4.00 3.30
CA ARG A 36 -7.89 -4.00 2.99
C ARG A 36 -8.43 -2.58 2.93
N GLU A 37 -8.13 -1.76 3.93
CA GLU A 37 -8.60 -0.36 4.00
C GLU A 37 -8.07 0.47 2.84
N MET A 38 -6.78 0.35 2.52
CA MET A 38 -6.20 1.08 1.39
C MET A 38 -6.81 0.65 0.05
N MET A 39 -7.17 -0.63 -0.10
CA MET A 39 -7.82 -1.09 -1.34
C MET A 39 -9.20 -0.46 -1.50
N ARG A 40 -9.98 -0.39 -0.40
CA ARG A 40 -11.27 0.28 -0.38
C ARG A 40 -11.13 1.75 -0.78
N VAL A 41 -10.23 2.48 -0.13
CA VAL A 41 -9.95 3.89 -0.45
C VAL A 41 -9.57 4.10 -1.91
N LEU A 42 -8.71 3.24 -2.47
CA LEU A 42 -8.31 3.34 -3.87
C LEU A 42 -9.47 3.05 -4.83
N LYS A 43 -10.31 2.05 -4.51
CA LYS A 43 -11.53 1.75 -5.30
C LYS A 43 -12.52 2.91 -5.27
N ASP A 44 -12.72 3.55 -4.12
CA ASP A 44 -13.58 4.73 -3.98
C ASP A 44 -13.08 5.92 -4.82
N CYS A 45 -11.77 6.03 -5.02
CA CYS A 45 -11.14 7.01 -5.92
C CYS A 45 -11.13 6.58 -7.39
N ASN A 46 -11.81 5.48 -7.74
CA ASN A 46 -11.85 4.89 -9.07
C ASN A 46 -10.45 4.60 -9.65
N ALA A 47 -9.51 4.21 -8.78
CA ALA A 47 -8.13 3.92 -9.16
C ALA A 47 -8.03 2.60 -9.93
N THR A 48 -7.19 2.58 -10.97
CA THR A 48 -6.76 1.33 -11.61
C THR A 48 -5.62 0.75 -10.79
N ILE A 49 -5.88 -0.34 -10.05
CA ILE A 49 -4.90 -1.03 -9.22
C ILE A 49 -4.22 -2.14 -10.03
N TYR A 50 -2.88 -2.16 -10.03
CA TYR A 50 -2.08 -3.20 -10.67
C TYR A 50 -1.78 -4.33 -9.67
N GLY A 51 -1.99 -5.58 -10.10
CA GLY A 51 -1.83 -6.77 -9.26
C GLY A 51 -3.17 -7.30 -8.74
N VAL A 52 -3.16 -7.93 -7.56
CA VAL A 52 -4.39 -8.45 -6.92
C VAL A 52 -5.24 -7.29 -6.42
N ALA A 53 -6.35 -7.02 -7.10
CA ALA A 53 -7.32 -5.97 -6.77
C ALA A 53 -8.69 -6.51 -6.30
N ASP A 54 -8.82 -7.85 -6.23
CA ASP A 54 -9.98 -8.51 -5.65
C ASP A 54 -9.83 -8.56 -4.13
N GLU A 55 -10.85 -8.10 -3.42
CA GLU A 55 -10.87 -8.09 -1.96
C GLU A 55 -10.94 -9.50 -1.38
N ALA A 56 -11.60 -10.44 -2.07
CA ALA A 56 -11.63 -11.85 -1.69
C ALA A 56 -10.24 -12.49 -1.68
N ARG A 57 -9.29 -11.90 -2.43
CA ARG A 57 -7.90 -12.36 -2.57
C ARG A 57 -6.91 -11.49 -1.81
N ILE A 58 -7.37 -10.68 -0.85
CA ILE A 58 -6.52 -9.77 -0.08
C ILE A 58 -5.36 -10.49 0.64
N THR A 59 -5.55 -11.75 1.03
CA THR A 59 -4.52 -12.59 1.67
C THR A 59 -3.36 -12.98 0.75
N GLU A 60 -3.53 -12.83 -0.57
CA GLU A 60 -2.52 -13.12 -1.59
C GLU A 60 -1.63 -11.90 -1.91
N ARG A 61 -1.82 -10.77 -1.22
CA ARG A 61 -1.02 -9.55 -1.44
C ARG A 61 -0.40 -8.99 -0.18
N VAL A 62 0.63 -8.19 -0.41
CA VAL A 62 1.29 -7.35 0.60
C VAL A 62 0.66 -5.95 0.61
N PRO A 63 0.86 -5.14 1.67
CA PRO A 63 0.38 -3.75 1.77
C PRO A 63 1.13 -2.77 0.86
N THR A 64 1.45 -3.17 -0.38
CA THR A 64 2.04 -2.31 -1.40
C THR A 64 1.12 -2.27 -2.61
N PHE A 65 0.74 -1.06 -3.00
CA PHE A 65 -0.16 -0.78 -4.10
C PHE A 65 0.56 -0.04 -5.19
N CYS A 66 0.49 -0.55 -6.41
CA CYS A 66 0.76 0.21 -7.61
C CYS A 66 -0.57 0.55 -8.26
N PHE A 67 -0.81 1.82 -8.60
CA PHE A 67 -2.08 2.26 -9.17
C PHE A 67 -1.92 3.53 -10.02
N ASN A 68 -2.94 3.81 -10.83
CA ASN A 68 -3.10 5.06 -11.59
C ASN A 68 -4.53 5.59 -11.50
N ILE A 69 -4.72 6.90 -11.67
CA ILE A 69 -6.04 7.54 -11.66
C ILE A 69 -6.37 8.07 -13.07
N GLY A 70 -7.28 7.40 -13.77
CA GLY A 70 -7.74 7.83 -15.09
C GLY A 70 -6.58 8.17 -16.04
N LYS A 71 -6.57 9.41 -16.55
CA LYS A 71 -5.49 9.96 -17.40
C LYS A 71 -4.55 10.92 -16.67
N LEU A 72 -4.70 11.06 -15.34
CA LEU A 72 -3.89 11.97 -14.55
C LEU A 72 -2.44 11.49 -14.51
N SER A 73 -1.50 12.43 -14.54
CA SER A 73 -0.07 12.12 -14.44
C SER A 73 0.28 11.60 -13.05
N PRO A 74 0.90 10.40 -12.93
CA PRO A 74 1.41 9.87 -11.67
C PRO A 74 2.31 10.86 -10.94
N GLN A 75 3.24 11.48 -11.68
CA GLN A 75 4.19 12.46 -11.16
C GLN A 75 3.46 13.65 -10.52
N ARG A 76 2.43 14.19 -11.17
CA ARG A 76 1.69 15.36 -10.65
C ARG A 76 0.94 15.02 -9.36
N ILE A 77 0.36 13.83 -9.27
CA ILE A 77 -0.29 13.38 -8.03
C ILE A 77 0.74 13.24 -6.91
N VAL A 78 1.91 12.67 -7.19
CA VAL A 78 2.99 12.52 -6.19
C VAL A 78 3.53 13.87 -5.74
N GLU A 79 3.72 14.84 -6.65
CA GLU A 79 4.14 16.21 -6.32
C GLU A 79 3.14 16.89 -5.37
N GLU A 80 1.85 16.81 -5.66
CA GLU A 80 0.78 17.40 -4.83
C GLU A 80 0.66 16.71 -3.47
N MET A 81 0.80 15.38 -3.42
CA MET A 81 0.85 14.62 -2.17
C MET A 81 2.06 14.99 -1.31
N ALA A 82 3.24 15.15 -1.93
CA ALA A 82 4.45 15.54 -1.23
C ALA A 82 4.33 16.95 -0.62
N ALA A 83 3.65 17.88 -1.29
CA ALA A 83 3.41 19.23 -0.79
C ALA A 83 2.62 19.24 0.54
N ILE A 84 1.78 18.24 0.77
CA ILE A 84 1.00 18.05 2.02
C ILE A 84 1.59 16.96 2.92
N GLN A 85 2.89 16.64 2.74
CA GLN A 85 3.66 15.70 3.57
C GLN A 85 3.16 14.24 3.52
N ILE A 86 2.56 13.83 2.40
CA ILE A 86 2.20 12.43 2.14
C ILE A 86 3.25 11.80 1.21
N GLY A 87 4.05 10.89 1.77
CA GLY A 87 5.15 10.23 1.07
C GLY A 87 4.68 9.04 0.21
N ILE A 88 4.60 9.24 -1.10
CA ILE A 88 4.40 8.20 -2.11
C ILE A 88 5.42 8.36 -3.25
N ARG A 89 5.47 7.42 -4.20
CA ARG A 89 6.46 7.44 -5.28
C ARG A 89 5.85 7.10 -6.63
N ASP A 90 6.25 7.79 -7.69
CA ASP A 90 5.90 7.49 -9.07
C ASP A 90 7.08 6.86 -9.86
N GLY A 91 6.82 6.51 -11.12
CA GLY A 91 7.79 5.96 -12.05
C GLY A 91 7.67 4.45 -12.26
N HIS A 92 8.76 3.82 -12.67
CA HIS A 92 8.76 2.41 -13.12
C HIS A 92 9.25 1.41 -12.06
N MET A 93 9.60 1.86 -10.84
CA MET A 93 10.07 1.03 -9.70
C MET A 93 11.11 -0.04 -10.08
N TYR A 94 12.08 0.32 -10.95
CA TYR A 94 13.10 -0.60 -11.48
C TYR A 94 12.53 -1.85 -12.21
N ALA A 95 11.28 -1.80 -12.67
CA ALA A 95 10.56 -2.89 -13.33
C ALA A 95 10.10 -2.56 -14.77
N PRO A 96 10.99 -2.12 -15.68
CA PRO A 96 10.61 -1.64 -17.02
C PRO A 96 9.89 -2.69 -17.88
N ARG A 97 10.27 -3.97 -17.76
CA ARG A 97 9.64 -5.07 -18.51
C ARG A 97 8.18 -5.30 -18.07
N LEU A 98 7.91 -5.15 -16.78
CA LEU A 98 6.56 -5.26 -16.24
C LEU A 98 5.70 -4.08 -16.71
N MET A 99 6.23 -2.85 -16.67
CA MET A 99 5.53 -1.66 -17.15
C MET A 99 5.12 -1.81 -18.62
N LYS A 100 6.03 -2.30 -19.49
CA LYS A 100 5.73 -2.60 -20.89
C LYS A 100 4.59 -3.63 -21.02
N ARG A 101 4.57 -4.68 -20.21
CA ARG A 101 3.53 -5.73 -20.27
C ARG A 101 2.17 -5.25 -19.74
N LEU A 102 2.17 -4.24 -18.90
CA LEU A 102 0.96 -3.56 -18.41
C LEU A 102 0.53 -2.38 -19.30
N ASN A 103 1.19 -2.16 -20.45
CA ASN A 103 0.98 -1.01 -21.35
C ASN A 103 1.10 0.34 -20.64
N LEU A 104 2.00 0.44 -19.65
CA LEU A 104 2.31 1.69 -18.97
C LEU A 104 3.45 2.41 -19.69
N SER A 105 3.31 3.74 -19.80
CA SER A 105 4.38 4.57 -20.37
C SER A 105 5.63 4.44 -19.52
N MET A 106 6.78 4.27 -20.18
CA MET A 106 8.07 4.26 -19.49
C MET A 106 8.43 5.63 -18.90
N ASP A 107 7.84 6.71 -19.44
CA ASP A 107 8.12 8.08 -19.01
C ASP A 107 7.35 8.45 -17.74
N SER A 108 6.18 7.85 -17.49
CA SER A 108 5.33 8.16 -16.33
C SER A 108 5.16 7.00 -15.33
N GLY A 109 5.12 5.76 -15.81
CA GLY A 109 4.96 4.57 -14.99
C GLY A 109 3.64 4.52 -14.21
N ALA A 110 3.74 4.30 -12.90
CA ALA A 110 2.61 4.22 -11.99
C ALA A 110 2.90 4.87 -10.64
N ILE A 111 1.87 5.15 -9.87
CA ILE A 111 2.00 5.56 -8.46
C ILE A 111 2.17 4.31 -7.61
N ARG A 112 3.09 4.34 -6.63
CA ARG A 112 3.24 3.33 -5.59
C ARG A 112 3.06 3.94 -4.20
N ALA A 113 2.15 3.35 -3.45
CA ALA A 113 2.01 3.56 -2.00
C ALA A 113 2.32 2.23 -1.28
N SER A 114 3.22 2.28 -0.30
CA SER A 114 3.66 1.12 0.47
C SER A 114 3.42 1.39 1.94
N LEU A 115 2.55 0.60 2.57
CA LEU A 115 2.33 0.64 4.01
C LEU A 115 3.15 -0.45 4.70
N VAL A 116 3.46 -0.21 5.96
CA VAL A 116 4.15 -1.14 6.84
C VAL A 116 3.56 -1.09 8.24
N HIS A 117 3.99 -1.98 9.12
CA HIS A 117 3.48 -2.15 10.49
C HIS A 117 3.37 -0.91 11.38
N TYR A 118 4.02 0.22 11.09
CA TYR A 118 3.87 1.46 11.85
C TYR A 118 2.86 2.44 11.26
N ASN A 119 2.30 2.16 10.08
CA ASN A 119 1.22 2.96 9.52
C ASN A 119 -0.09 2.68 10.24
N THR A 120 -1.06 3.59 10.13
CA THR A 120 -2.38 3.45 10.77
C THR A 120 -3.54 3.54 9.78
N VAL A 121 -4.73 3.09 10.20
CA VAL A 121 -5.97 3.22 9.40
C VAL A 121 -6.33 4.69 9.19
N GLU A 122 -6.07 5.55 10.17
CA GLU A 122 -6.29 6.99 10.08
C GLU A 122 -5.37 7.62 9.01
N GLU A 123 -4.12 7.16 8.89
CA GLU A 123 -3.24 7.60 7.81
C GLU A 123 -3.75 7.16 6.43
N VAL A 124 -4.31 5.95 6.32
CA VAL A 124 -4.97 5.47 5.09
C VAL A 124 -6.16 6.36 4.73
N HIS A 125 -6.98 6.74 5.71
CA HIS A 125 -8.11 7.64 5.47
C HIS A 125 -7.67 9.05 5.06
N LYS A 126 -6.68 9.63 5.76
CA LYS A 126 -6.08 10.93 5.40
C LYS A 126 -5.50 10.89 3.98
N PHE A 127 -4.82 9.81 3.62
CA PHE A 127 -4.35 9.58 2.25
C PHE A 127 -5.51 9.61 1.25
N GLY A 128 -6.62 8.92 1.55
CA GLY A 128 -7.80 8.89 0.69
C GLY A 128 -8.46 10.25 0.50
N GLU A 129 -8.61 11.01 1.58
CA GLU A 129 -9.14 12.38 1.53
C GLU A 129 -8.27 13.30 0.69
N ALA A 130 -6.96 13.28 0.92
CA ALA A 130 -5.98 14.01 0.14
C ALA A 130 -6.03 13.63 -1.35
N LEU A 131 -6.11 12.32 -1.64
CA LEU A 131 -6.18 11.83 -3.01
C LEU A 131 -7.42 12.35 -3.72
N ARG A 132 -8.60 12.30 -3.09
CA ARG A 132 -9.83 12.84 -3.67
C ARG A 132 -9.73 14.34 -3.95
N ALA A 133 -9.17 15.12 -3.02
CA ALA A 133 -8.99 16.55 -3.22
C ALA A 133 -8.05 16.85 -4.40
N ILE A 134 -6.95 16.11 -4.53
CA ILE A 134 -5.99 16.26 -5.64
C ILE A 134 -6.62 15.83 -6.97
N ILE A 135 -7.38 14.74 -6.99
CA ILE A 135 -8.11 14.32 -8.19
C ILE A 135 -9.06 15.43 -8.64
N ALA A 136 -9.86 15.99 -7.73
CA ALA A 136 -10.78 17.10 -8.05
C ALA A 136 -10.05 18.37 -8.53
N LYS A 137 -8.84 18.63 -8.05
CA LYS A 137 -8.00 19.75 -8.48
C LYS A 137 -7.42 19.56 -9.89
N LEU A 138 -7.08 18.33 -10.25
CA LEU A 138 -6.36 18.00 -11.50
C LEU A 138 -7.27 17.51 -12.64
N SER A 139 -8.54 17.22 -12.34
CA SER A 139 -9.57 16.81 -13.32
C SER A 139 -10.17 18.02 -14.02
#